data_AF-A0A512B3G3-F1
#
_entry.id   AF-A0A512B3G3-F1
#
_cell.length_a   1.000
_cell.length_b   1.000
_cell.length_c   1.000
_cell.angle_alpha   90.00
_cell.angle_beta   90.00
_cell.angle_gamma   90.00
#
_symmetry.space_group_name_H-M   'P 1'
#
loop_
_entity.id
_entity.type
_entity.pdbx_description
1 polymer ?
#
loop_
_entity_poly.entity_id
_entity_poly.type
_entity_poly.pdbx_seq_one_letter_code
_entity_poly.pdbx_strand_id
1 'polypeptide(L)'
;MKKYKVLTTDSAESFEIDLNQLAKQGWKVVSANLTNNGADNLPLFFALLVTNGTDLVLKELLEENIDELNNPENIGLSPSDN
;
A
#
# COMPACT_ATOMS: atom_id res chain seq x y z
N MET A 1 11.23 7.93 7.33
CA MET A 1 10.59 9.24 7.08
C MET A 1 9.15 9.02 6.61
N LYS A 2 8.21 9.92 6.95
CA LYS A 2 6.82 9.82 6.47
C LYS A 2 6.74 10.22 4.99
N LYS A 3 5.97 9.46 4.19
CA LYS A 3 5.62 9.80 2.82
C LYS A 3 4.13 10.11 2.75
N TYR A 4 3.75 11.07 1.92
CA TYR A 4 2.36 11.48 1.71
C TYR A 4 1.97 11.27 0.25
N LYS A 5 0.72 10.88 0.01
CA LYS A 5 0.14 10.69 -1.32
C LYS A 5 -1.26 11.28 -1.33
N VAL A 6 -1.63 11.91 -2.44
CA VAL A 6 -3.02 12.35 -2.70
C VAL A 6 -3.60 11.42 -3.76
N LEU A 7 -4.78 10.88 -3.48
CA LEU A 7 -5.62 10.14 -4.42
C LEU A 7 -6.78 11.04 -4.83
N THR A 8 -7.08 11.12 -6.13
CA THR A 8 -8.21 11.87 -6.67
C THR A 8 -8.87 11.06 -7.78
N THR A 9 -10.19 10.96 -7.78
CA THR A 9 -10.95 10.27 -8.82
C THR A 9 -12.37 10.80 -8.89
N ASP A 10 -13.01 10.67 -10.04
CA ASP A 10 -14.40 11.04 -10.28
C ASP A 10 -15.39 9.87 -10.08
N SER A 11 -14.88 8.67 -9.80
CA SER A 11 -15.68 7.46 -9.58
C SER A 11 -15.55 6.95 -8.14
N ALA A 12 -16.70 6.74 -7.48
CA ALA A 12 -16.75 6.18 -6.13
C ALA A 12 -16.17 4.76 -6.07
N GLU A 13 -16.47 3.94 -7.07
CA GLU A 13 -15.99 2.56 -7.16
C GLU A 13 -14.46 2.53 -7.30
N SER A 14 -13.91 3.35 -8.20
CA SER A 14 -12.46 3.45 -8.38
C SER A 14 -11.79 3.98 -7.11
N PHE A 15 -12.42 4.92 -6.40
CA PHE A 15 -11.91 5.43 -5.13
C PHE A 15 -11.77 4.33 -4.09
N GLU A 16 -12.79 3.50 -3.92
CA GLU A 16 -12.77 2.38 -2.97
C GLU A 16 -11.74 1.32 -3.35
N ILE A 17 -11.64 0.97 -4.64
CA ILE A 17 -10.65 0.00 -5.13
C ILE A 17 -9.23 0.51 -4.84
N ASP A 18 -8.94 1.76 -5.18
CA ASP A 18 -7.61 2.35 -5.01
C ASP A 18 -7.25 2.49 -3.53
N LEU A 19 -8.19 2.90 -2.67
CA LEU A 19 -7.98 2.96 -1.23
C LEU A 19 -7.66 1.57 -0.65
N ASN A 20 -8.36 0.53 -1.10
CA ASN A 20 -8.11 -0.83 -0.66
C ASN A 20 -6.73 -1.34 -1.11
N GLN A 21 -6.32 -1.02 -2.34
CA GLN A 21 -4.99 -1.38 -2.83
C GLN A 21 -3.89 -0.65 -2.04
N LEU A 22 -4.06 0.64 -1.78
CA LEU A 22 -3.11 1.44 -1.01
C LEU A 22 -3.05 0.99 0.45
N ALA A 23 -4.17 0.61 1.05
CA ALA A 23 -4.22 0.03 2.39
C ALA A 23 -3.43 -1.29 2.47
N LYS A 24 -3.57 -2.16 1.45
CA LYS A 24 -2.75 -3.38 1.34
C LYS A 24 -1.26 -3.05 1.26
N GLN A 25 -0.89 -1.98 0.57
CA GLN A 25 0.50 -1.50 0.50
C GLN A 25 0.97 -0.79 1.80
N GLY A 26 0.13 -0.67 2.83
CA GLY A 26 0.53 -0.03 4.10
C GLY A 26 0.39 1.49 4.12
N TRP A 27 -0.38 2.07 3.18
CA TRP A 27 -0.81 3.45 3.27
C TRP A 27 -2.02 3.57 4.21
N LYS A 28 -2.04 4.66 4.99
CA LYS A 28 -3.13 4.98 5.91
C LYS A 28 -3.80 6.27 5.46
N VAL A 29 -5.13 6.28 5.44
CA VAL A 29 -5.91 7.49 5.14
C VAL A 29 -5.84 8.45 6.32
N VAL A 30 -5.45 9.69 6.06
CA VAL A 30 -5.40 10.79 7.04
C VAL A 30 -6.68 11.63 6.94
N SER A 31 -7.14 11.88 5.72
CA SER A 31 -8.34 12.65 5.44
C SER A 31 -8.92 12.19 4.10
N ALA A 32 -10.25 12.17 3.99
CA ALA A 32 -10.95 11.93 2.74
C ALA A 32 -12.14 12.88 2.65
N ASN A 33 -12.45 13.33 1.44
CA ASN A 33 -13.56 14.25 1.21
C ASN A 33 -14.11 14.06 -0.21
N LEU A 34 -15.31 14.61 -0.41
CA LEU A 34 -16.02 14.64 -1.67
C LEU A 34 -16.37 16.09 -1.98
N THR A 35 -16.11 16.50 -3.21
CA THR A 35 -16.56 17.79 -3.73
C THR A 35 -17.23 17.59 -5.08
N ASN A 36 -18.09 18.50 -5.49
CA ASN A 36 -18.65 18.47 -6.84
C ASN A 36 -17.90 19.52 -7.66
N ASN A 37 -17.32 19.10 -8.79
CA ASN A 37 -16.63 20.05 -9.65
C ASN A 37 -17.67 20.96 -10.31
N GLY A 38 -17.69 22.24 -9.94
CA GLY A 38 -18.78 23.18 -10.27
C GLY A 38 -18.99 23.45 -11.76
N ALA A 39 -18.09 23.00 -12.63
CA ALA A 39 -18.23 23.08 -14.08
C ALA A 39 -19.07 21.93 -14.66
N ASP A 40 -18.87 20.70 -14.17
CA ASP A 40 -19.43 19.48 -14.78
C ASP A 40 -20.45 18.77 -13.88
N ASN A 41 -20.65 19.25 -12.65
CA ASN A 41 -21.47 18.61 -11.62
C ASN A 41 -21.07 17.16 -11.31
N LEU A 42 -19.86 16.76 -11.72
CA LEU A 42 -19.32 15.44 -11.46
C LEU A 42 -18.73 15.40 -10.04
N PRO A 43 -19.00 14.33 -9.28
CA PRO A 43 -18.37 14.14 -7.99
C PRO A 43 -16.87 13.93 -8.18
N LEU A 44 -16.08 14.55 -7.32
CA LEU A 44 -14.64 14.37 -7.22
C LEU A 44 -14.33 13.92 -5.80
N PHE A 45 -13.87 12.68 -5.69
CA PHE A 45 -13.41 12.05 -4.46
C PHE A 45 -11.92 12.31 -4.31
N PHE A 46 -11.48 12.63 -3.09
CA PHE A 46 -10.07 12.73 -2.81
C PHE A 46 -9.70 12.27 -1.40
N ALA A 47 -8.49 11.70 -1.27
CA ALA A 47 -7.92 11.27 0.00
C ALA A 47 -6.46 11.70 0.13
N LEU A 48 -6.09 12.15 1.32
CA LEU A 48 -4.71 12.29 1.76
C LEU A 48 -4.30 11.03 2.50
N LEU A 49 -3.25 10.36 2.03
CA LEU A 49 -2.69 9.16 2.63
C LEU A 49 -1.28 9.42 3.16
N VAL A 50 -0.92 8.69 4.21
CA VAL A 50 0.42 8.69 4.81
C VAL A 50 0.93 7.26 4.95
N THR A 51 2.23 7.08 4.75
CA THR A 51 2.92 5.84 5.10
C THR A 51 4.24 6.15 5.80
N ASN A 52 4.72 5.21 6.61
CA ASN A 52 6.10 5.22 7.09
C ASN A 52 6.95 4.53 6.03
N GLY A 53 7.90 5.26 5.43
CA GLY A 53 8.72 4.71 4.35
C GLY A 53 9.51 3.45 4.73
N THR A 54 9.72 3.19 6.02
CA THR A 54 10.37 1.97 6.51
C THR A 54 9.46 0.74 6.40
N ASP A 55 8.16 0.89 6.64
CA ASP A 55 7.18 -0.22 6.61
C ASP A 55 6.94 -0.68 5.16
N LEU A 56 6.97 0.27 4.21
CA LEU A 56 6.83 -0.02 2.77
C LEU A 56 8.02 -0.84 2.26
N VAL A 57 9.24 -0.40 2.55
CA VAL A 57 10.47 -1.06 2.10
C VAL A 57 10.63 -2.43 2.74
N LEU A 58 10.32 -2.56 4.04
CA LEU A 58 10.34 -3.87 4.71
C LEU A 58 9.32 -4.83 4.08
N LYS A 59 8.15 -4.33 3.70
CA LYS A 59 7.13 -5.14 3.03
C LYS A 59 7.57 -5.57 1.62
N GLU A 60 8.11 -4.65 0.82
CA GLU A 60 8.66 -4.94 -0.51
C GLU A 60 9.79 -5.98 -0.42
N LEU A 61 10.72 -5.82 0.53
CA LEU A 61 11.80 -6.78 0.76
C LEU A 61 11.28 -8.16 1.20
N LEU A 62 10.25 -8.21 2.04
CA LEU A 62 9.65 -9.49 2.43
C LEU A 62 8.98 -10.16 1.23
N GLU A 63 8.26 -9.41 0.40
CA GLU A 63 7.59 -9.94 -0.79
C GLU A 63 8.57 -10.47 -1.84
N GLU A 64 9.73 -9.83 -2.02
CA GLU A 64 10.78 -10.30 -2.94
C GLU A 64 11.54 -11.54 -2.44
N ASN A 65 11.61 -11.77 -1.12
CA ASN A 65 12.39 -12.86 -0.52
C ASN A 65 11.54 -14.08 -0.10
N ILE A 66 10.22 -14.07 -0.29
CA ILE A 66 9.33 -15.18 0.05
C ILE A 66 9.68 -16.46 -0.73
N ASP A 67 10.15 -16.34 -1.98
CA ASP A 67 10.53 -17.49 -2.81
C ASP A 67 11.79 -18.19 -2.29
N GLU A 68 12.70 -17.47 -1.63
CA GLU A 68 13.90 -18.06 -1.00
C GLU A 68 13.60 -18.66 0.38
N LEU A 69 12.69 -18.05 1.15
CA LEU A 69 12.29 -18.54 2.48
C LEU A 69 11.41 -19.80 2.44
N ASN A 70 10.63 -19.98 1.38
CA ASN A 70 9.74 -21.14 1.21
C ASN A 70 10.43 -22.36 0.61
N ASN A 71 11.75 -22.29 0.34
CA ASN A 71 12.51 -23.39 -0.22
C ASN A 71 13.37 -24.06 0.87
N PRO A 72 12.85 -25.06 1.60
CA PRO A 72 13.54 -25.70 2.71
C PRO A 72 14.84 -26.41 2.29
N GLU A 73 15.07 -26.63 1.00
CA GLU A 73 16.33 -27.19 0.48
C GLU A 73 17.50 -26.19 0.51
N ASN A 74 17.24 -24.88 0.59
CA ASN A 74 18.28 -23.83 0.62
C ASN A 74 18.58 -23.33 2.04
N ILE A 75 17.74 -23.70 3.02
CA ILE A 75 18.01 -23.48 4.44
C ILE A 75 18.90 -24.64 4.91
N GLY A 76 20.18 -24.61 4.53
CA GLY A 76 21.22 -25.56 4.91
C GLY A 76 21.54 -25.54 6.41
N LEU A 77 20.53 -25.64 7.26
CA LEU A 77 20.65 -25.90 8.69
C LEU A 77 20.76 -27.42 8.87
N SER A 78 21.83 -28.01 8.35
CA SER A 78 22.31 -29.25 8.94
C SER A 78 22.71 -28.89 10.37
N PRO A 79 22.12 -29.52 11.41
CA PRO A 79 22.68 -29.41 12.74
C PRO A 79 24.06 -30.05 12.64
N SER A 80 25.10 -29.22 12.66
CA SER A 80 26.47 -29.69 12.74
C SER A 80 26.58 -30.45 14.05
N ASP A 81 26.71 -31.77 13.96
CA ASP A 81 27.10 -32.64 15.07
C ASP A 81 28.38 -32.09 15.71
N ASN A 82 28.27 -31.59 16.94
CA ASN A 82 29.38 -31.50 17.89
C ASN A 82 28.87 -31.46 19.33
#